data_AF-A0A1E5D4P0-F1
#
_entry.id   AF-A0A1E5D4P0-F1
#
_cell.length_a   1.000
_cell.length_b   1.000
_cell.length_c   1.000
_cell.angle_alpha   90.00
_cell.angle_beta   90.00
_cell.angle_gamma   90.00
#
_symmetry.space_group_name_H-M   'P 1'
#
loop_
_entity.id
_entity.type
_entity.pdbx_description
1 polymer ?
#
loop_
_entity_poly.entity_id
_entity_poly.type
_entity_poly.pdbx_seq_one_letter_code
_entity_poly.pdbx_strand_id
1 'polypeptide(L)'
;MNDTIFVTAELKMKTQLSRESVIEAIEQFCVDMQAEEGCLQAMATYDEKTPDRVILWERYKNRAAIDAHFVMPHTQAFIASDVTSLVQVFETHQAGEAAE
;
A
#
# COMPACT_ATOMS: atom_id res chain seq x y z
N MET A 1 -20.74 -8.70 -9.79
CA MET A 1 -19.44 -9.34 -9.97
C MET A 1 -18.62 -9.13 -8.71
N ASN A 2 -17.59 -9.95 -8.50
CA ASN A 2 -16.54 -9.64 -7.54
C ASN A 2 -15.60 -8.65 -8.22
N ASP A 3 -15.74 -7.36 -7.94
CA ASP A 3 -14.92 -6.31 -8.56
C ASP A 3 -13.63 -6.07 -7.75
N THR A 4 -13.10 -7.15 -7.16
CA THR A 4 -11.94 -7.05 -6.27
C THR A 4 -10.72 -6.66 -7.09
N ILE A 5 -10.00 -5.66 -6.61
CA ILE A 5 -8.78 -5.16 -7.22
C ILE A 5 -7.64 -5.43 -6.26
N PHE A 6 -6.59 -6.07 -6.76
CA PHE A 6 -5.34 -6.25 -6.03
C PHE A 6 -4.37 -5.17 -6.48
N VAL A 7 -3.79 -4.45 -5.53
CA VAL A 7 -2.76 -3.44 -5.80
C VAL A 7 -1.44 -3.97 -5.23
N THR A 8 -0.40 -3.91 -6.04
CA THR A 8 0.98 -4.14 -5.61
C THR A 8 1.76 -2.86 -5.79
N ALA A 9 2.21 -2.27 -4.69
CA ALA A 9 3.04 -1.06 -4.71
C ALA A 9 4.44 -1.38 -4.20
N GLU A 10 5.46 -1.02 -4.99
CA GLU A 10 6.85 -1.05 -4.56
C GLU A 10 7.23 0.31 -4.02
N LEU A 11 7.66 0.35 -2.77
CA LEU A 11 8.21 1.53 -2.11
C LEU A 11 9.71 1.34 -1.88
N LYS A 12 10.42 2.46 -1.87
CA LYS A 12 11.81 2.55 -1.45
C LYS A 12 11.91 3.39 -0.18
N MET A 13 12.50 2.84 0.88
CA MET A 13 12.79 3.54 2.12
C MET A 13 13.81 4.66 1.90
N LYS A 14 13.58 5.83 2.51
CA LYS A 14 14.58 6.91 2.49
C LYS A 14 15.53 6.78 3.68
N THR A 15 16.80 7.09 3.44
CA THR A 15 17.90 6.87 4.41
C THR A 15 18.03 7.94 5.49
N GLN A 16 17.05 8.84 5.63
CA GLN A 16 17.10 9.93 6.62
C GLN A 16 16.72 9.44 8.03
N LEU A 17 16.03 8.30 8.12
CA LEU A 17 15.63 7.67 9.38
C LEU A 17 16.25 6.27 9.50
N SER A 18 16.20 5.71 10.71
CA SER A 18 16.57 4.31 10.92
C SER A 18 15.60 3.39 10.17
N ARG A 19 16.09 2.24 9.73
CA ARG A 19 15.25 1.20 9.09
C ARG A 19 14.03 0.84 9.96
N GLU A 20 14.27 0.64 11.25
CA GLU A 20 13.24 0.24 12.21
C GLU A 20 12.12 1.27 12.29
N SER A 21 12.44 2.56 12.40
CA SER A 21 11.43 3.62 12.44
C SER A 21 10.64 3.74 11.13
N VAL A 22 11.28 3.49 9.98
CA VAL A 22 10.56 3.47 8.69
C VAL A 22 9.63 2.26 8.61
N ILE A 23 10.06 1.09 9.10
CA ILE A 23 9.22 -0.11 9.19
C ILE A 23 8.01 0.17 10.09
N GLU A 24 8.20 0.72 11.29
CA GLU A 24 7.12 1.06 12.21
C GLU A 24 6.09 2.00 11.55
N ALA A 25 6.56 3.02 10.81
CA ALA A 25 5.67 3.93 10.09
C ALA A 25 4.88 3.24 8.98
N ILE A 26 5.49 2.31 8.25
CA ILE A 26 4.83 1.54 7.18
C ILE A 26 3.81 0.56 7.76
N GLU A 27 4.16 -0.16 8.83
CA GLU A 27 3.25 -1.09 9.49
C GLU A 27 2.05 -0.36 10.08
N GLN A 28 2.27 0.79 10.73
CA GLN A 28 1.18 1.62 11.21
C GLN A 28 0.29 2.12 10.07
N PHE A 29 0.88 2.54 8.95
CA PHE A 29 0.12 2.93 7.77
C PHE A 29 -0.75 1.77 7.24
N CYS A 30 -0.24 0.54 7.21
CA CYS A 30 -1.01 -0.64 6.82
C CYS A 30 -2.17 -0.94 7.79
N VAL A 31 -1.97 -0.74 9.10
CA VAL A 31 -3.03 -0.85 10.12
C VAL A 31 -4.12 0.18 9.88
N ASP A 32 -3.75 1.43 9.60
CA ASP A 32 -4.71 2.50 9.34
C ASP A 32 -5.51 2.23 8.05
N MET A 33 -4.85 1.71 7.01
CA MET A 33 -5.51 1.28 5.77
C MET A 33 -6.54 0.18 5.99
N GLN A 34 -6.28 -0.77 6.88
CA GLN A 34 -7.24 -1.85 7.17
C GLN A 34 -8.52 -1.36 7.87
N ALA A 35 -8.52 -0.15 8.44
CA ALA A 35 -9.71 0.46 9.00
C ALA A 35 -10.60 1.16 7.94
N GLU A 36 -10.13 1.30 6.70
CA GLU A 36 -10.88 1.94 5.62
C GLU A 36 -12.04 1.06 5.12
N GLU A 37 -13.18 1.69 4.86
CA GLU A 37 -14.31 0.99 4.23
C GLU A 37 -13.94 0.55 2.81
N GLY A 38 -13.96 -0.77 2.57
CA GLY A 38 -13.65 -1.35 1.27
C GLY A 38 -12.18 -1.73 1.06
N CYS A 39 -11.30 -1.44 2.02
CA CYS A 39 -10.00 -2.10 2.12
C CYS A 39 -10.19 -3.49 2.72
N LEU A 40 -9.83 -4.53 1.97
CA LEU A 40 -9.96 -5.94 2.35
C LEU A 40 -8.64 -6.55 2.83
N GLN A 41 -7.52 -5.89 2.53
CA GLN A 41 -6.17 -6.26 2.96
C GLN A 41 -5.22 -5.08 2.71
N ALA A 42 -4.32 -4.81 3.66
CA ALA A 42 -3.13 -3.99 3.47
C ALA A 42 -2.00 -4.60 4.31
N MET A 43 -0.90 -4.97 3.66
CA MET A 43 0.24 -5.63 4.30
C MET A 43 1.54 -5.23 3.61
N ALA A 44 2.58 -4.93 4.37
CA ALA A 44 3.93 -4.73 3.86
C ALA A 44 4.76 -6.02 3.93
N THR A 45 5.66 -6.18 2.97
CA THR A 45 6.71 -7.20 2.98
C THR A 45 8.06 -6.54 2.66
N TYR A 46 9.12 -7.06 3.24
CA TYR A 46 10.46 -6.46 3.20
C TYR A 46 11.44 -7.41 2.52
N ASP A 47 12.27 -6.88 1.63
CA ASP A 47 13.27 -7.67 0.90
C ASP A 47 14.55 -7.80 1.74
N GLU A 48 15.00 -9.04 1.98
CA GLU A 48 16.25 -9.33 2.68
C GLU A 48 17.50 -8.98 1.87
N LYS A 49 17.42 -9.05 0.53
CA LYS A 49 18.54 -8.78 -0.38
C LYS A 49 18.63 -7.29 -0.73
N THR A 50 17.50 -6.60 -0.75
CA THR A 50 17.40 -5.17 -1.01
C THR A 50 16.72 -4.52 0.20
N PRO A 51 17.44 -4.23 1.29
CA PRO A 51 16.82 -3.84 2.54
C PRO A 51 15.86 -2.65 2.39
N ASP A 52 16.20 -1.64 1.59
CA ASP A 52 15.37 -0.46 1.37
C ASP A 52 14.14 -0.69 0.48
N ARG A 53 13.93 -1.89 -0.07
CA ARG A 53 12.73 -2.24 -0.85
C ARG A 53 11.62 -2.76 0.06
N VAL A 54 10.42 -2.24 -0.17
CA VAL A 54 9.17 -2.67 0.48
C VAL A 54 8.13 -2.94 -0.58
N ILE A 55 7.36 -4.02 -0.43
CA ILE A 55 6.22 -4.33 -1.28
C ILE A 55 4.95 -4.28 -0.43
N LEU A 56 4.03 -3.37 -0.78
CA LEU A 56 2.69 -3.35 -0.25
C LEU A 56 1.78 -4.27 -1.06
N TRP A 57 1.06 -5.13 -0.34
CA TRP A 57 0.05 -6.04 -0.85
C TRP A 57 -1.32 -5.59 -0.37
N GLU A 58 -2.05 -4.98 -1.28
CA GLU A 58 -3.32 -4.34 -0.99
C GLU A 58 -4.44 -5.03 -1.77
N ARG A 59 -5.62 -5.08 -1.18
CA ARG A 59 -6.82 -5.63 -1.81
C ARG A 59 -8.00 -4.75 -1.49
N TYR A 60 -8.71 -4.34 -2.53
CA TYR A 60 -9.86 -3.45 -2.41
C TYR A 60 -11.11 -4.09 -2.99
N LYS A 61 -12.25 -3.76 -2.39
CA LYS A 61 -13.57 -4.23 -2.83
C LYS A 61 -13.92 -3.76 -4.25
N ASN A 62 -13.47 -2.56 -4.62
CA ASN A 62 -13.71 -1.94 -5.93
C ASN A 62 -12.84 -0.69 -6.12
N ARG A 63 -12.94 -0.04 -7.30
CA ARG A 63 -12.25 1.21 -7.63
C ARG A 63 -12.55 2.36 -6.65
N ALA A 64 -13.80 2.52 -6.23
CA ALA A 64 -14.17 3.62 -5.34
C ALA A 64 -13.44 3.56 -3.99
N ALA A 65 -13.12 2.35 -3.49
CA ALA A 65 -12.31 2.19 -2.30
C ALA A 65 -10.83 2.62 -2.52
N ILE A 66 -10.27 2.35 -3.71
CA ILE A 66 -8.93 2.85 -4.08
C ILE A 66 -8.93 4.38 -4.16
N ASP A 67 -9.93 4.96 -4.83
CA ASP A 67 -10.00 6.42 -4.99
C ASP A 67 -10.17 7.12 -3.62
N ALA A 68 -10.94 6.51 -2.70
CA ALA A 68 -11.10 6.99 -1.34
C ALA A 68 -9.80 6.89 -0.53
N HIS A 69 -9.04 5.79 -0.66
CA HIS A 69 -7.76 5.58 0.02
C HIS A 69 -6.80 6.78 -0.14
N PHE A 70 -6.66 7.31 -1.36
CA PHE A 70 -5.74 8.43 -1.64
C PHE A 70 -6.14 9.77 -1.00
N VAL A 71 -7.40 9.93 -0.60
CA VAL A 71 -7.87 11.15 0.10
C VAL A 71 -7.92 10.99 1.62
N MET A 72 -7.63 9.79 2.14
CA MET A 72 -7.65 9.56 3.59
C MET A 72 -6.54 10.33 4.31
N PRO A 73 -6.81 10.85 5.53
CA PRO A 73 -5.82 11.62 6.28
C PRO A 73 -4.50 10.88 6.55
N HIS A 74 -4.56 9.58 6.87
CA HIS A 74 -3.36 8.78 7.13
C HIS A 74 -2.54 8.54 5.86
N THR A 75 -3.17 8.38 4.70
CA THR A 75 -2.48 8.30 3.40
C THR A 75 -1.77 9.59 3.05
N GLN A 76 -2.43 10.73 3.21
CA GLN A 76 -1.80 12.03 3.00
C GLN A 76 -0.66 12.28 4.00
N ALA A 77 -0.83 11.89 5.26
CA ALA A 77 0.20 12.00 6.28
C ALA A 77 1.41 11.10 5.97
N PHE A 78 1.19 9.86 5.53
CA PHE A 78 2.26 8.95 5.14
C PHE A 78 3.05 9.49 3.94
N ILE A 79 2.36 10.00 2.91
CA ILE A 79 3.01 10.65 1.76
C ILE A 79 3.80 11.89 2.21
N ALA A 80 3.21 12.73 3.06
CA ALA A 80 3.85 13.96 3.55
C ALA A 80 5.02 13.69 4.50
N SER A 81 5.05 12.54 5.19
CA SER A 81 6.16 12.12 6.04
C SER A 81 7.46 11.92 5.26
N ASP A 82 7.35 11.68 3.95
CA ASP A 82 8.47 11.52 3.02
C ASP A 82 9.45 10.39 3.40
N VAL A 83 9.03 9.46 4.26
CA VAL A 83 9.87 8.34 4.74
C VAL A 83 10.10 7.26 3.68
N THR A 84 9.27 7.24 2.64
CA THR A 84 9.41 6.36 1.48
C THR A 84 9.20 7.11 0.17
N SER A 85 9.58 6.51 -0.95
CA SER A 85 9.20 6.95 -2.30
C SER A 85 8.55 5.80 -3.06
N LEU A 86 7.46 6.08 -3.78
CA LEU A 86 6.84 5.12 -4.69
C LEU A 86 7.75 4.85 -5.88
N VAL A 87 8.09 3.58 -6.11
CA VAL A 87 8.90 3.12 -7.25
C VAL A 87 8.00 2.72 -8.41
N GLN A 88 7.02 1.88 -8.13
CA GLN A 88 6.02 1.44 -9.10
C GLN A 88 4.76 0.98 -8.39
N VAL A 89 3.63 1.04 -9.10
CA VAL A 89 2.35 0.50 -8.66
C VAL A 89 1.67 -0.13 -9.85
N PHE A 90 1.04 -1.28 -9.63
CA PHE A 90 0.21 -1.91 -10.64
C PHE A 90 -0.96 -2.63 -10.00
N GLU A 91 -2.03 -2.71 -10.77
CA GLU A 91 -3.26 -3.38 -10.40
C GLU A 91 -3.33 -4.73 -11.08
N THR A 92 -3.86 -5.71 -10.37
CA THR A 92 -4.12 -7.05 -10.89
C THR A 92 -5.50 -7.51 -10.45
N HIS A 93 -6.03 -8.47 -11.20
CA HIS A 93 -7.31 -9.09 -10.93
C HIS A 93 -7.13 -10.60 -10.86
N GLN A 94 -8.00 -11.26 -10.10
CA GLN A 94 -8.06 -12.71 -10.17
C GLN A 94 -8.47 -13.13 -11.58
N ALA A 95 -7.92 -14.24 -12.08
CA ALA A 95 -8.29 -14.76 -13.38
C ALA A 95 -9.82 -15.00 -13.44
N GLY A 96 -10.47 -14.44 -14.47
CA GLY A 96 -11.92 -14.48 -14.62
C GLY A 96 -12.69 -13.32 -13.97
N GLU A 97 -12.00 -12.36 -13.34
CA GLU A 97 -12.60 -11.18 -12.69
C GLU A 97 -12.25 -9.83 -13.36
N ALA A 98 -11.69 -9.82 -14.59
CA ALA A 98 -11.33 -8.58 -15.28
C ALA A 98 -12.36 -8.13 -16.35
N ALA A 99 -12.75 -6.86 -16.20
CA ALA A 99 -13.52 -5.90 -17.01
C ALA A 99 -14.07 -6.32 -18.40
N GLU A 100 -15.39 -6.15 -18.58
CA GLU A 100 -15.95 -5.68 -19.86
C GLU A 100 -15.57 -4.22 -20.12
#